data_AF-A0A1V5UZG0-F1
#
_entry.id   AF-A0A1V5UZG0-F1
#
_cell.length_a   1.000
_cell.length_b   1.000
_cell.length_c   1.000
_cell.angle_alpha   90.00
_cell.angle_beta   90.00
_cell.angle_gamma   90.00
#
_symmetry.space_group_name_H-M   'P 1'
#
loop_
_entity.id
_entity.type
_entity.pdbx_description
1 polymer ?
#
loop_
_entity_poly.entity_id
_entity_poly.type
_entity_poly.pdbx_seq_one_letter_code
_entity_poly.pdbx_strand_id
1 'polypeptide(L)'
;MMKKLLAAAVCIALLSGCSPRKDEQLRVLTEIRSQLEQSNKQLENVNKKLALLETEIKNLQRRGGMASPGFQTLRSDPVALAKIKLPENPTDIQVTEYIQKIQGASANQNVFSTTDPQVAMYAKIGPGHLDVVMSALMTMQNPIHLRYALPKLVGKSDKDFVLKNLPQYPQLITSVFENGWFPEARKTIIEAMENTQSFHEFERVVPLMIATPEDQKALVRIFQNNPSAGGLAARIETFPDIDFGKLAETAWKKHRFSQRPWEILPYAVFAVKNGVKDAFPYLFSQSLGQAPGRQYHVPGYAGISLPYLINELLDRDTELKETFAWYNKNAGRLVFDRQKMKYVLSGAGTTPAGEK
;
A
#
# COMPACT_ATOMS: atom_id res chain seq x y z
N MET A 1 38.36 -19.77 -8.18
CA MET A 1 39.63 -19.05 -8.43
C MET A 1 39.74 -17.88 -7.45
N MET A 2 40.80 -17.91 -6.64
CA MET A 2 41.50 -16.79 -5.97
C MET A 2 40.72 -15.68 -5.23
N LYS A 3 40.74 -15.80 -3.89
CA LYS A 3 41.11 -14.80 -2.87
C LYS A 3 41.25 -13.33 -3.33
N LYS A 4 40.46 -12.43 -2.72
CA LYS A 4 40.82 -11.02 -2.44
C LYS A 4 40.37 -10.71 -1.01
N LEU A 5 41.28 -10.83 -0.04
CA LEU A 5 42.05 -9.72 0.57
C LEU A 5 41.20 -8.83 1.49
N LEU A 6 41.09 -9.26 2.75
CA LEU A 6 40.90 -8.36 3.88
C LEU A 6 42.21 -7.60 4.10
N ALA A 7 42.14 -6.27 4.13
CA ALA A 7 43.19 -5.42 4.67
C ALA A 7 42.53 -4.35 5.54
N ALA A 8 42.39 -4.63 6.84
CA ALA A 8 42.24 -3.60 7.85
C ALA A 8 43.60 -3.49 8.55
N ALA A 9 44.32 -2.43 8.23
CA ALA A 9 45.63 -2.12 8.79
C ALA A 9 45.50 -1.75 10.26
N VAL A 10 46.25 -2.44 11.13
CA VAL A 10 46.54 -1.99 12.49
C VAL A 10 48.05 -1.86 12.60
N CYS A 11 48.54 -0.62 12.46
CA CYS A 11 49.92 -0.26 12.73
C CYS A 11 50.17 -0.33 14.24
N ILE A 12 51.05 -1.24 14.68
CA ILE A 12 51.65 -1.20 16.02
C ILE A 12 53.15 -1.04 15.83
N ALA A 13 53.63 0.19 16.03
CA ALA A 13 55.04 0.52 16.12
C ALA A 13 55.65 -0.11 17.38
N LEU A 14 56.76 -0.82 17.19
CA LEU A 14 57.58 -1.42 18.24
C LEU A 14 58.38 -0.33 18.97
N LEU A 15 58.16 -0.19 20.28
CA LEU A 15 59.17 0.34 21.20
C LEU A 15 59.25 -0.56 22.43
N SER A 16 60.47 -1.01 22.68
CA SER A 16 60.94 -1.88 23.75
C SER A 16 60.83 -1.20 25.12
N GLY A 17 60.18 -1.87 26.07
CA GLY A 17 60.17 -1.50 27.49
C GLY A 17 59.20 -2.40 28.26
N CYS A 18 59.69 -3.12 29.27
CA CYS A 18 58.93 -4.05 30.11
C CYS A 18 57.57 -3.47 30.54
N SER A 19 56.45 -4.12 30.21
CA SER A 19 55.12 -3.60 30.59
C SER A 19 54.01 -4.67 30.47
N PRO A 20 52.92 -4.60 31.27
CA PRO A 20 51.74 -5.51 31.25
C PRO A 20 50.99 -5.61 29.91
N ARG A 21 51.49 -4.88 28.90
CA ARG A 21 50.95 -4.71 27.55
C ARG A 21 50.84 -5.99 26.73
N LYS A 22 51.70 -6.99 26.95
CA LYS A 22 51.66 -8.26 26.20
C LYS A 22 50.50 -9.15 26.61
N ASP A 23 50.19 -9.21 27.90
CA ASP A 23 49.06 -10.00 28.43
C ASP A 23 47.72 -9.36 28.06
N GLU A 24 47.68 -8.03 28.04
CA GLU A 24 46.49 -7.27 27.61
C GLU A 24 46.26 -7.38 26.09
N GLN A 25 47.32 -7.34 25.28
CA GLN A 25 47.23 -7.63 23.84
C GLN A 25 46.75 -9.06 23.56
N LEU A 26 47.21 -10.05 24.33
CA LEU A 26 46.79 -11.44 24.18
C LEU A 26 45.32 -11.64 24.58
N ARG A 27 44.87 -10.95 25.64
CA ARG A 27 43.45 -10.91 26.03
C ARG A 27 42.58 -10.31 24.93
N VAL A 28 42.94 -9.14 24.41
CA VAL A 28 42.19 -8.46 23.34
C VAL A 28 42.13 -9.33 22.07
N LEU A 29 43.23 -9.98 21.69
CA LEU A 29 43.25 -10.91 20.55
C LEU A 29 42.35 -12.14 20.75
N THR A 30 42.28 -12.65 21.98
CA THR A 30 41.43 -13.80 22.33
C THR A 30 39.95 -13.41 22.28
N GLU A 31 39.61 -12.21 22.75
CA GLU A 31 38.25 -11.68 22.73
C GLU A 31 37.78 -11.35 21.30
N ILE A 32 38.65 -10.74 20.48
CA ILE A 32 38.39 -10.51 19.05
C ILE A 32 38.13 -11.84 18.33
N ARG A 33 38.94 -12.87 18.61
CA ARG A 33 38.74 -14.20 18.02
C ARG A 33 37.41 -14.81 18.43
N SER A 34 37.03 -14.70 19.71
CA SER A 34 35.75 -15.20 20.21
C SER A 34 34.56 -14.49 19.55
N GLN A 35 34.64 -13.16 19.41
CA GLN A 35 33.63 -12.36 18.72
C GLN A 35 33.52 -12.72 17.22
N LEU A 36 34.65 -12.97 16.55
CA LEU A 36 34.69 -13.44 15.16
C LEU A 36 34.04 -14.82 15.00
N GLU A 37 34.31 -15.76 15.91
CA GLU A 37 33.68 -17.08 15.91
C GLU A 37 32.17 -16.99 16.15
N GLN A 38 31.74 -16.10 17.06
CA GLN A 38 30.32 -15.85 17.32
C GLN A 38 29.63 -15.19 16.12
N SER A 39 30.28 -14.21 15.49
CA SER A 39 29.76 -13.53 14.30
C SER A 39 29.64 -14.49 13.11
N ASN A 40 30.62 -15.37 12.91
CA ASN A 40 30.56 -16.41 11.89
C ASN A 40 29.40 -17.40 12.12
N LYS A 41 29.14 -17.82 13.36
CA LYS A 41 27.98 -18.65 13.70
C LYS A 41 26.65 -17.93 13.43
N GLN A 42 26.57 -16.64 13.72
CA GLN A 42 25.39 -15.84 13.43
C GLN A 42 25.15 -15.72 11.92
N LEU A 43 26.21 -15.45 11.14
CA LEU A 43 26.17 -15.43 9.67
C LEU A 43 25.69 -16.76 9.08
N GLU A 44 26.16 -17.89 9.62
CA GLU A 44 25.72 -19.21 9.16
C GLU A 44 24.23 -19.45 9.45
N ASN A 45 23.74 -19.03 10.62
CA ASN A 45 22.32 -19.11 10.96
C ASN A 45 21.45 -18.19 10.08
N VAL A 46 21.94 -16.99 9.77
CA VAL A 46 21.25 -16.07 8.84
C VAL A 46 21.18 -16.67 7.44
N ASN A 47 22.28 -17.27 6.95
CA ASN A 47 22.30 -17.94 5.65
C ASN A 47 21.36 -19.14 5.59
N LYS A 48 21.25 -19.93 6.68
CA LYS A 48 20.27 -21.03 6.77
C LYS A 48 18.82 -20.51 6.73
N LYS A 49 18.53 -19.41 7.44
CA LYS A 49 17.21 -18.77 7.41
C LYS A 49 16.89 -18.21 6.02
N LEU A 50 17.85 -17.60 5.34
CA LEU A 50 17.69 -17.12 3.96
C LEU A 50 17.36 -18.27 3.00
N ALA A 51 18.09 -19.39 3.07
CA ALA A 51 17.81 -20.56 2.23
C ALA A 51 16.42 -21.16 2.49
N LEU A 52 15.97 -21.17 3.75
CA LEU A 52 14.61 -21.58 4.10
C LEU A 52 13.56 -20.63 3.54
N LEU A 53 13.76 -19.32 3.68
CA LEU A 53 12.88 -18.30 3.12
C LEU A 53 12.83 -18.33 1.59
N GLU A 54 13.97 -18.53 0.91
CA GLU A 54 14.02 -18.70 -0.54
C GLU A 54 13.23 -19.95 -0.99
N THR A 55 13.35 -21.04 -0.23
CA THR A 55 12.58 -22.27 -0.47
C THR A 55 11.09 -22.04 -0.24
N GLU A 56 10.73 -21.30 0.81
CA GLU A 56 9.35 -20.95 1.13
C GLU A 56 8.75 -20.02 0.08
N ILE A 57 9.49 -19.00 -0.38
CA ILE A 57 9.11 -18.13 -1.50
C ILE A 57 8.90 -18.95 -2.77
N LYS A 58 9.80 -19.89 -3.09
CA LYS A 58 9.66 -20.77 -4.26
C LYS A 58 8.45 -21.70 -4.14
N ASN A 59 8.15 -22.16 -2.93
CA ASN A 59 6.95 -22.96 -2.64
C ASN A 59 5.66 -22.12 -2.70
N LEU A 60 5.70 -20.86 -2.25
CA LEU A 60 4.59 -19.92 -2.35
C LEU A 60 4.33 -19.52 -3.82
N GLN A 61 5.39 -19.30 -4.62
CA GLN A 61 5.29 -19.10 -6.06
C GLN A 61 4.67 -20.32 -6.77
N ARG A 62 5.01 -21.54 -6.33
CA ARG A 62 4.36 -22.78 -6.82
C ARG A 62 2.92 -22.93 -6.35
N ARG A 63 2.59 -22.51 -5.11
CA ARG A 63 1.23 -22.53 -4.55
C ARG A 63 0.33 -21.43 -5.09
N GLY A 64 0.89 -20.31 -5.57
CA GLY A 64 0.17 -19.25 -6.28
C GLY A 64 -0.46 -19.69 -7.61
N GLY A 65 -0.18 -20.93 -8.06
CA GLY A 65 -0.85 -21.58 -9.19
C GLY A 65 -1.97 -22.55 -8.83
N MET A 66 -2.23 -22.83 -7.54
CA MET A 66 -3.37 -23.67 -7.16
C MET A 66 -4.64 -22.82 -7.05
N ALA A 67 -5.38 -22.79 -8.16
CA ALA A 67 -6.75 -22.31 -8.19
C ALA A 67 -7.55 -22.96 -7.06
N SER A 68 -8.34 -22.15 -6.35
CA SER A 68 -9.34 -22.68 -5.43
C SER A 68 -10.23 -23.69 -6.18
N PRO A 69 -10.62 -24.83 -5.56
CA PRO A 69 -11.51 -25.79 -6.19
C PRO A 69 -12.77 -25.07 -6.68
N GLY A 70 -12.97 -25.02 -8.01
CA GLY A 70 -14.11 -24.33 -8.65
C GLY A 70 -13.81 -22.99 -9.32
N PHE A 71 -12.62 -22.39 -9.17
CA PHE A 71 -12.25 -21.15 -9.88
C PHE A 71 -11.54 -21.48 -11.20
N GLN A 72 -12.26 -21.46 -12.32
CA GLN A 72 -11.64 -21.58 -13.64
C GLN A 72 -11.10 -20.23 -14.09
N THR A 73 -9.79 -20.17 -14.36
CA THR A 73 -9.18 -18.99 -14.98
C THR A 73 -9.52 -18.99 -16.46
N LEU A 74 -10.28 -17.99 -16.88
CA LEU A 74 -10.66 -17.76 -18.27
C LEU A 74 -9.77 -16.65 -18.83
N ARG A 75 -9.20 -16.89 -20.00
CA ARG A 75 -8.36 -15.94 -20.72
C ARG A 75 -9.01 -15.55 -22.04
N SER A 76 -8.55 -14.45 -22.63
CA SER A 76 -8.93 -14.02 -23.97
C SER A 76 -8.69 -15.09 -25.03
N ASP A 77 -9.41 -15.03 -26.15
CA ASP A 77 -9.14 -15.85 -27.34
C ASP A 77 -7.90 -15.30 -28.11
N PRO A 78 -6.74 -15.99 -28.04
CA PRO A 78 -5.53 -15.50 -28.69
C PRO A 78 -5.61 -15.52 -30.22
N VAL A 79 -6.41 -16.42 -30.80
CA VAL A 79 -6.58 -16.53 -32.25
C VAL A 79 -7.45 -15.39 -32.77
N ALA A 80 -8.53 -15.05 -32.05
CA ALA A 80 -9.34 -13.89 -32.35
C ALA A 80 -8.51 -12.60 -32.26
N LEU A 81 -7.74 -12.42 -31.19
CA LEU A 81 -6.90 -11.23 -31.00
C LEU A 81 -5.86 -11.04 -32.12
N ALA A 82 -5.22 -12.11 -32.57
CA ALA A 82 -4.20 -12.06 -33.62
C ALA A 82 -4.73 -11.51 -34.97
N LYS A 83 -6.03 -11.70 -35.23
CA LYS A 83 -6.72 -11.24 -36.45
C LYS A 83 -7.09 -9.77 -36.42
N ILE A 84 -7.11 -9.13 -35.24
CA ILE A 84 -7.50 -7.73 -35.11
C ILE A 84 -6.31 -6.84 -35.50
N LYS A 85 -6.52 -5.98 -36.48
CA LYS A 85 -5.52 -5.02 -36.99
C LYS A 85 -6.03 -3.60 -36.85
N LEU A 86 -5.12 -2.69 -36.53
CA LEU A 86 -5.34 -1.26 -36.55
C LEU A 86 -4.56 -0.69 -37.75
N PRO A 87 -5.16 0.17 -38.60
CA PRO A 87 -4.43 0.93 -39.60
C PRO A 87 -3.36 1.83 -38.96
N GLU A 88 -2.36 2.25 -39.74
CA GLU A 88 -1.24 3.06 -39.23
C GLU A 88 -1.67 4.47 -38.76
N ASN A 89 -2.64 5.09 -39.43
CA ASN A 89 -3.24 6.37 -39.06
C ASN A 89 -4.76 6.19 -38.94
N PRO A 90 -5.24 5.62 -37.82
CA PRO A 90 -6.65 5.30 -37.68
C PRO A 90 -7.49 6.57 -37.50
N THR A 91 -8.70 6.55 -38.03
CA THR A 91 -9.74 7.52 -37.69
C THR A 91 -10.43 7.14 -36.36
N ASP A 92 -11.11 8.08 -35.72
CA ASP A 92 -11.88 7.83 -34.50
C ASP A 92 -12.88 6.66 -34.60
N ILE A 93 -13.50 6.50 -35.77
CA ILE A 93 -14.40 5.37 -36.06
C ILE A 93 -13.62 4.06 -36.05
N GLN A 94 -12.46 4.01 -36.70
CA GLN A 94 -11.61 2.82 -36.73
C GLN A 94 -11.03 2.49 -35.35
N VAL A 95 -10.70 3.50 -34.54
CA VAL A 95 -10.31 3.32 -33.14
C VAL A 95 -11.45 2.71 -32.32
N THR A 96 -12.67 3.22 -32.49
CA THR A 96 -13.87 2.68 -31.83
C THR A 96 -14.09 1.21 -32.18
N GLU A 97 -14.07 0.88 -33.47
CA GLU A 97 -14.19 -0.51 -33.93
C GLU A 97 -13.07 -1.41 -33.40
N TYR A 98 -11.83 -0.89 -33.36
CA TYR A 98 -10.68 -1.62 -32.86
C TYR A 98 -10.85 -1.97 -31.38
N ILE A 99 -11.30 -1.01 -30.57
CA ILE A 99 -11.59 -1.23 -29.14
C ILE A 99 -12.68 -2.29 -28.97
N GLN A 100 -13.78 -2.17 -29.71
CA GLN A 100 -14.90 -3.13 -29.65
C GLN A 100 -14.46 -4.55 -30.05
N LYS A 101 -13.63 -4.69 -31.09
CA LYS A 101 -13.09 -6.00 -31.52
C LYS A 101 -12.23 -6.63 -30.43
N ILE A 102 -11.36 -5.87 -29.76
CA ILE A 102 -10.54 -6.39 -28.66
C ILE A 102 -11.41 -6.80 -27.48
N GLN A 103 -12.42 -6.00 -27.14
CA GLN A 103 -13.37 -6.31 -26.08
C GLN A 103 -14.12 -7.61 -26.36
N GLY A 104 -14.63 -7.79 -27.58
CA GLY A 104 -15.34 -9.01 -27.99
C GLY A 104 -14.45 -10.26 -27.87
N ALA A 105 -13.19 -10.17 -28.32
CA ALA A 105 -12.22 -11.26 -28.20
C ALA A 105 -11.78 -11.57 -26.75
N SER A 106 -12.09 -10.66 -25.81
CA SER A 106 -11.69 -10.75 -24.40
C SER A 106 -12.88 -10.93 -23.45
N ALA A 107 -14.11 -11.07 -23.96
CA ALA A 107 -15.35 -10.99 -23.18
C ALA A 107 -15.43 -12.01 -22.04
N ASN A 108 -14.80 -13.17 -22.19
CA ASN A 108 -14.83 -14.24 -21.19
C ASN A 108 -13.66 -14.17 -20.19
N GLN A 109 -12.72 -13.22 -20.35
CA GLN A 109 -11.54 -13.14 -19.50
C GLN A 109 -11.92 -12.67 -18.08
N ASN A 110 -11.42 -13.37 -17.06
CA ASN A 110 -11.70 -13.06 -15.65
C ASN A 110 -10.44 -12.81 -14.80
N VAL A 111 -9.26 -12.84 -15.43
CA VAL A 111 -7.97 -12.49 -14.81
C VAL A 111 -7.27 -11.48 -15.70
N PHE A 112 -6.74 -10.40 -15.12
CA PHE A 112 -6.19 -9.27 -15.89
C PHE A 112 -4.77 -8.94 -15.43
N SER A 113 -3.88 -8.69 -16.39
CA SER A 113 -2.48 -8.29 -16.16
C SER A 113 -2.12 -7.08 -17.02
N THR A 114 -1.19 -6.26 -16.53
CA THR A 114 -0.57 -5.18 -17.33
C THR A 114 0.26 -5.72 -18.49
N THR A 115 0.61 -7.01 -18.47
CA THR A 115 1.37 -7.70 -19.52
C THR A 115 0.49 -8.46 -20.51
N ASP A 116 -0.83 -8.38 -20.39
CA ASP A 116 -1.73 -9.06 -21.32
C ASP A 116 -1.61 -8.45 -22.72
N PRO A 117 -1.73 -9.25 -23.80
CA PRO A 117 -1.57 -8.76 -25.18
C PRO A 117 -2.48 -7.58 -25.52
N GLN A 118 -3.68 -7.54 -24.94
CA GLN A 118 -4.65 -6.46 -25.14
C GLN A 118 -4.06 -5.09 -24.76
N VAL A 119 -3.23 -5.00 -23.71
CA VAL A 119 -2.61 -3.73 -23.28
C VAL A 119 -1.69 -3.20 -24.38
N ALA A 120 -0.86 -4.06 -24.97
CA ALA A 120 0.02 -3.70 -26.08
C ALA A 120 -0.76 -3.38 -27.36
N MET A 121 -1.90 -4.04 -27.58
CA MET A 121 -2.80 -3.75 -28.71
C MET A 121 -3.42 -2.37 -28.56
N TYR A 122 -4.04 -2.06 -27.42
CA TYR A 122 -4.61 -0.74 -27.16
C TYR A 122 -3.57 0.36 -27.28
N ALA A 123 -2.35 0.15 -26.76
CA ALA A 123 -1.26 1.13 -26.87
C ALA A 123 -0.89 1.51 -28.33
N LYS A 124 -1.24 0.71 -29.33
CA LYS A 124 -1.01 1.04 -30.75
C LYS A 124 -1.91 2.14 -31.29
N ILE A 125 -3.01 2.48 -30.60
CA ILE A 125 -3.88 3.61 -30.95
C ILE A 125 -3.07 4.91 -30.96
N GLY A 126 -2.14 5.05 -30.01
CA GLY A 126 -1.32 6.24 -29.86
C GLY A 126 -2.11 7.48 -29.42
N PRO A 127 -1.43 8.64 -29.36
CA PRO A 127 -2.05 9.93 -29.04
C PRO A 127 -3.05 10.43 -30.08
N GLY A 128 -3.91 11.38 -29.68
CA GLY A 128 -4.82 12.10 -30.58
C GLY A 128 -6.27 11.59 -30.63
N HIS A 129 -6.58 10.49 -29.93
CA HIS A 129 -7.91 9.86 -29.93
C HIS A 129 -8.56 9.81 -28.53
N LEU A 130 -8.18 10.71 -27.62
CA LEU A 130 -8.61 10.64 -26.22
C LEU A 130 -10.12 10.74 -26.03
N ASP A 131 -10.84 11.49 -26.85
CA ASP A 131 -12.31 11.57 -26.76
C ASP A 131 -12.96 10.19 -26.93
N VAL A 132 -12.53 9.44 -27.94
CA VAL A 132 -12.99 8.07 -28.19
C VAL A 132 -12.57 7.13 -27.06
N VAL A 133 -11.30 7.22 -26.64
CA VAL A 133 -10.76 6.36 -25.58
C VAL A 133 -11.48 6.60 -24.25
N MET A 134 -11.74 7.85 -23.88
CA MET A 134 -12.46 8.20 -22.64
C MET A 134 -13.90 7.72 -22.68
N SER A 135 -14.59 7.89 -23.81
CA SER A 135 -15.94 7.38 -24.00
C SER A 135 -16.00 5.85 -23.86
N ALA A 136 -15.04 5.14 -24.44
CA ALA A 136 -14.92 3.69 -24.30
C ALA A 136 -14.67 3.27 -22.84
N LEU A 137 -13.74 3.93 -22.14
CA LEU A 137 -13.46 3.65 -20.72
C LEU A 137 -14.71 3.77 -19.83
N MET A 138 -15.65 4.63 -20.20
CA MET A 138 -16.88 4.88 -19.42
C MET A 138 -18.02 3.90 -19.75
N THR A 139 -18.03 3.34 -20.96
CA THR A 139 -19.15 2.52 -21.47
C THR A 139 -18.84 1.03 -21.45
N MET A 140 -17.55 0.66 -21.46
CA MET A 140 -17.13 -0.73 -21.42
C MET A 140 -17.42 -1.37 -20.06
N GLN A 141 -17.90 -2.61 -20.08
CA GLN A 141 -18.18 -3.38 -18.86
C GLN A 141 -16.92 -3.67 -18.03
N ASN A 142 -15.77 -3.83 -18.69
CA ASN A 142 -14.50 -4.09 -18.01
C ASN A 142 -13.31 -3.48 -18.77
N PRO A 143 -13.02 -2.18 -18.55
CA PRO A 143 -11.99 -1.46 -19.30
C PRO A 143 -10.56 -1.66 -18.76
N ILE A 144 -10.28 -2.71 -17.97
CA ILE A 144 -9.00 -2.84 -17.24
C ILE A 144 -7.78 -2.74 -18.16
N HIS A 145 -7.76 -3.46 -19.29
CA HIS A 145 -6.61 -3.41 -20.20
C HIS A 145 -6.45 -2.06 -20.90
N LEU A 146 -7.56 -1.38 -21.22
CA LEU A 146 -7.54 -0.04 -21.82
C LEU A 146 -7.04 0.99 -20.80
N ARG A 147 -7.43 0.87 -19.52
CA ARG A 147 -6.87 1.69 -18.42
C ARG A 147 -5.36 1.50 -18.28
N TYR A 148 -4.85 0.27 -18.38
CA TYR A 148 -3.41 0.02 -18.36
C TYR A 148 -2.66 0.59 -19.56
N ALA A 149 -3.31 0.69 -20.72
CA ALA A 149 -2.70 1.27 -21.91
C ALA A 149 -2.76 2.81 -21.92
N LEU A 150 -3.69 3.42 -21.19
CA LEU A 150 -4.00 4.85 -21.21
C LEU A 150 -2.78 5.79 -21.14
N PRO A 151 -1.75 5.56 -20.30
CA PRO A 151 -0.59 6.45 -20.26
C PRO A 151 0.15 6.54 -21.60
N LYS A 152 0.16 5.46 -22.39
CA LYS A 152 0.76 5.42 -23.74
C LYS A 152 -0.10 6.07 -24.82
N LEU A 153 -1.37 6.35 -24.51
CA LEU A 153 -2.33 7.00 -25.41
C LEU A 153 -2.40 8.51 -25.21
N VAL A 154 -1.67 9.04 -24.22
CA VAL A 154 -1.61 10.47 -23.93
C VAL A 154 -0.30 11.01 -24.47
N GLY A 155 -0.38 11.89 -25.46
CA GLY A 155 0.75 12.63 -26.01
C GLY A 155 0.94 13.98 -25.33
N LYS A 156 2.06 14.64 -25.64
CA LYS A 156 2.35 15.99 -25.10
C LYS A 156 1.32 17.04 -25.51
N SER A 157 0.73 16.90 -26.70
CA SER A 157 -0.33 17.78 -27.21
C SER A 157 -1.62 17.69 -26.40
N ASP A 158 -1.82 16.61 -25.64
CA ASP A 158 -3.06 16.33 -24.93
C ASP A 158 -3.08 16.96 -23.52
N LYS A 159 -2.01 17.66 -23.13
CA LYS A 159 -1.84 18.21 -21.77
C LYS A 159 -3.06 19.00 -21.30
N ASP A 160 -3.54 19.94 -22.10
CA ASP A 160 -4.65 20.81 -21.70
C ASP A 160 -5.95 20.03 -21.53
N PHE A 161 -6.20 19.04 -22.41
CA PHE A 161 -7.34 18.13 -22.26
C PHE A 161 -7.23 17.33 -20.97
N VAL A 162 -6.06 16.76 -20.70
CA VAL A 162 -5.82 15.96 -19.50
C VAL A 162 -6.04 16.79 -18.24
N LEU A 163 -5.37 17.93 -18.13
CA LEU A 163 -5.44 18.79 -16.96
C LEU A 163 -6.87 19.31 -16.71
N LYS A 164 -7.61 19.65 -17.77
CA LYS A 164 -9.00 20.12 -17.66
C LYS A 164 -9.97 19.03 -17.20
N ASN A 165 -9.78 17.80 -17.66
CA ASN A 165 -10.76 16.72 -17.48
C ASN A 165 -10.42 15.73 -16.35
N LEU A 166 -9.31 15.93 -15.61
CA LEU A 166 -8.94 15.10 -14.45
C LEU A 166 -10.07 14.85 -13.43
N PRO A 167 -10.92 15.85 -13.06
CA PRO A 167 -12.00 15.60 -12.09
C PRO A 167 -13.05 14.62 -12.61
N GLN A 168 -13.28 14.61 -13.92
CA GLN A 168 -14.21 13.70 -14.58
C GLN A 168 -13.56 12.34 -14.88
N TYR A 169 -12.26 12.33 -15.19
CA TYR A 169 -11.49 11.15 -15.57
C TYR A 169 -10.24 10.96 -14.68
N PRO A 170 -10.41 10.54 -13.41
CA PRO A 170 -9.28 10.33 -12.49
C PRO A 170 -8.22 9.35 -13.00
N GLN A 171 -8.57 8.42 -13.88
CA GLN A 171 -7.64 7.50 -14.54
C GLN A 171 -6.51 8.18 -15.32
N LEU A 172 -6.68 9.45 -15.71
CA LEU A 172 -5.65 10.25 -16.38
C LEU A 172 -4.50 10.66 -15.45
N ILE A 173 -4.63 10.46 -14.14
CA ILE A 173 -3.62 10.88 -13.16
C ILE A 173 -2.27 10.21 -13.39
N THR A 174 -2.25 8.95 -13.85
CA THR A 174 -0.99 8.26 -14.19
C THR A 174 -0.27 9.00 -15.32
N SER A 175 -1.01 9.44 -16.34
CA SER A 175 -0.44 10.21 -17.45
C SER A 175 0.13 11.56 -17.01
N VAL A 176 -0.50 12.22 -16.04
CA VAL A 176 0.01 13.46 -15.43
C VAL A 176 1.37 13.23 -14.75
N PHE A 177 1.51 12.13 -14.02
CA PHE A 177 2.75 11.77 -13.34
C PHE A 177 3.86 11.42 -14.33
N GLU A 178 3.58 10.55 -15.30
CA GLU A 178 4.56 10.10 -16.29
C GLU A 178 5.09 11.24 -17.17
N ASN A 179 4.26 12.25 -17.44
CA ASN A 179 4.66 13.43 -18.21
C ASN A 179 5.19 14.60 -17.36
N GLY A 180 5.23 14.46 -16.03
CA GLY A 180 5.74 15.50 -15.12
C GLY A 180 4.84 16.74 -15.01
N TRP A 181 3.54 16.64 -15.32
CA TRP A 181 2.58 17.76 -15.24
C TRP A 181 1.98 17.98 -13.85
N PHE A 182 2.43 17.22 -12.87
CA PHE A 182 1.92 17.28 -11.50
C PHE A 182 1.91 18.69 -10.88
N PRO A 183 2.96 19.55 -11.03
CA PRO A 183 2.95 20.90 -10.45
C PRO A 183 1.77 21.75 -10.92
N GLU A 184 1.36 21.62 -12.18
CA GLU A 184 0.25 22.37 -12.77
C GLU A 184 -1.10 21.71 -12.46
N ALA A 185 -1.12 20.38 -12.39
CA ALA A 185 -2.30 19.59 -12.08
C ALA A 185 -2.69 19.60 -10.59
N ARG A 186 -1.79 20.04 -9.70
CA ARG A 186 -1.90 19.87 -8.24
C ARG A 186 -3.28 20.24 -7.70
N LYS A 187 -3.78 21.44 -8.04
CA LYS A 187 -5.08 21.93 -7.58
C LYS A 187 -6.21 21.04 -8.10
N THR A 188 -6.20 20.74 -9.39
CA THR A 188 -7.23 19.90 -10.03
C THR A 188 -7.23 18.47 -9.48
N ILE A 189 -6.07 17.90 -9.15
CA ILE A 189 -5.96 16.58 -8.51
C ILE A 189 -6.61 16.60 -7.13
N ILE A 190 -6.39 17.66 -6.34
CA ILE A 190 -7.03 17.83 -5.03
C ILE A 190 -8.56 17.93 -5.17
N GLU A 191 -9.03 18.73 -6.13
CA GLU A 191 -10.48 18.85 -6.43
C GLU A 191 -11.08 17.51 -6.89
N ALA A 192 -10.35 16.71 -7.67
CA ALA A 192 -10.77 15.38 -8.10
C ALA A 192 -10.88 14.41 -6.91
N MET A 193 -9.93 14.47 -5.97
CA MET A 193 -9.96 13.67 -4.74
C MET A 193 -11.12 14.03 -3.82
N GLU A 194 -11.56 15.29 -3.80
CA GLU A 194 -12.72 15.70 -3.00
C GLU A 194 -14.02 15.05 -3.46
N ASN A 195 -14.19 14.86 -4.77
CA ASN A 195 -15.47 14.48 -5.38
C ASN A 195 -15.54 13.03 -5.87
N THR A 196 -14.42 12.30 -5.88
CA THR A 196 -14.40 10.92 -6.38
C THR A 196 -15.16 9.95 -5.46
N GLN A 197 -15.82 8.95 -6.05
CA GLN A 197 -16.38 7.79 -5.35
C GLN A 197 -15.42 6.59 -5.29
N SER A 198 -14.23 6.75 -5.85
CA SER A 198 -13.19 5.71 -5.88
C SER A 198 -11.82 6.36 -5.75
N PHE A 199 -11.09 5.96 -4.70
CA PHE A 199 -9.73 6.46 -4.46
C PHE A 199 -8.64 5.68 -5.18
N HIS A 200 -8.99 4.60 -5.87
CA HIS A 200 -8.01 3.66 -6.43
C HIS A 200 -6.95 4.31 -7.31
N GLU A 201 -7.35 5.28 -8.16
CA GLU A 201 -6.40 5.99 -9.04
C GLU A 201 -5.41 6.86 -8.25
N PHE A 202 -5.83 7.37 -7.09
CA PHE A 202 -5.02 8.23 -6.24
C PHE A 202 -4.08 7.46 -5.31
N GLU A 203 -4.36 6.18 -5.01
CA GLU A 203 -3.55 5.35 -4.09
C GLU A 203 -2.08 5.24 -4.49
N ARG A 204 -1.79 5.22 -5.79
CA ARG A 204 -0.40 5.17 -6.31
C ARG A 204 0.30 6.52 -6.32
N VAL A 205 -0.49 7.58 -6.37
CA VAL A 205 -0.04 8.94 -6.63
C VAL A 205 0.22 9.69 -5.34
N VAL A 206 -0.71 9.59 -4.38
CA VAL A 206 -0.64 10.29 -3.08
C VAL A 206 0.69 10.09 -2.35
N PRO A 207 1.29 8.87 -2.31
CA PRO A 207 2.60 8.68 -1.68
C PRO A 207 3.74 9.43 -2.37
N LEU A 208 3.62 9.69 -3.67
CA LEU A 208 4.64 10.36 -4.49
C LEU A 208 4.49 11.89 -4.47
N MET A 209 3.37 12.41 -3.98
CA MET A 209 3.11 13.85 -3.89
C MET A 209 4.02 14.49 -2.81
N ILE A 210 4.86 15.43 -3.21
CA ILE A 210 5.49 16.38 -2.28
C ILE A 210 4.41 17.38 -1.86
N ALA A 211 3.86 17.18 -0.66
CA ALA A 211 2.73 17.94 -0.13
C ALA A 211 3.21 19.19 0.62
N THR A 212 2.80 20.37 0.17
CA THR A 212 2.97 21.63 0.93
C THR A 212 2.06 21.64 2.16
N PRO A 213 2.25 22.54 3.14
CA PRO A 213 1.33 22.68 4.27
C PRO A 213 -0.14 22.88 3.85
N GLU A 214 -0.38 23.56 2.72
CA GLU A 214 -1.71 23.76 2.14
C GLU A 214 -2.28 22.44 1.60
N ASP A 215 -1.48 21.63 0.92
CA ASP A 215 -1.89 20.31 0.45
C ASP A 215 -2.19 19.37 1.62
N GLN A 216 -1.39 19.41 2.68
CA GLN A 216 -1.61 18.60 3.88
C GLN A 216 -2.97 18.93 4.51
N LYS A 217 -3.30 20.22 4.66
CA LYS A 217 -4.62 20.67 5.13
C LYS A 217 -5.75 20.20 4.20
N ALA A 218 -5.54 20.25 2.89
CA ALA A 218 -6.53 19.77 1.93
C ALA A 218 -6.74 18.25 2.02
N LEU A 219 -5.67 17.46 2.13
CA LEU A 219 -5.74 16.00 2.27
C LEU A 219 -6.43 15.58 3.58
N VAL A 220 -6.17 16.29 4.68
CA VAL A 220 -6.89 16.08 5.95
C VAL A 220 -8.38 16.37 5.78
N ARG A 221 -8.74 17.49 5.14
CA ARG A 221 -10.14 17.83 4.84
C ARG A 221 -10.81 16.75 3.97
N ILE A 222 -10.12 16.25 2.95
CA ILE A 222 -10.62 15.18 2.07
C ILE A 222 -10.86 13.91 2.88
N PHE A 223 -9.89 13.47 3.67
CA PHE A 223 -10.01 12.29 4.53
C PHE A 223 -11.20 12.39 5.49
N GLN A 224 -11.43 13.56 6.08
CA GLN A 224 -12.59 13.79 6.95
C GLN A 224 -13.93 13.73 6.22
N ASN A 225 -13.99 14.09 4.94
CA ASN A 225 -15.27 14.35 4.27
C ASN A 225 -15.68 13.32 3.23
N ASN A 226 -14.72 12.69 2.55
CA ASN A 226 -14.98 11.72 1.50
C ASN A 226 -14.83 10.29 2.05
N PRO A 227 -15.88 9.45 2.11
CA PRO A 227 -15.81 8.10 2.67
C PRO A 227 -14.89 7.15 1.89
N SER A 228 -14.60 7.43 0.62
CA SER A 228 -13.66 6.64 -0.17
C SER A 228 -12.20 7.02 0.11
N ALA A 229 -11.94 8.12 0.81
CA ALA A 229 -10.61 8.66 1.05
C ALA A 229 -9.84 8.00 2.22
N GLY A 230 -10.36 6.91 2.79
CA GLY A 230 -9.71 6.23 3.92
C GLY A 230 -8.26 5.81 3.66
N GLY A 231 -7.90 5.54 2.40
CA GLY A 231 -6.52 5.25 1.99
C GLY A 231 -5.51 6.40 2.22
N LEU A 232 -5.98 7.62 2.47
CA LEU A 232 -5.11 8.74 2.84
C LEU A 232 -4.54 8.63 4.26
N ALA A 233 -5.09 7.77 5.12
CA ALA A 233 -4.77 7.72 6.54
C ALA A 233 -3.26 7.60 6.81
N ALA A 234 -2.60 6.61 6.21
CA ALA A 234 -1.16 6.39 6.43
C ALA A 234 -0.30 7.57 5.94
N ARG A 235 -0.75 8.30 4.90
CA ARG A 235 -0.06 9.52 4.45
C ARG A 235 -0.25 10.64 5.46
N ILE A 236 -1.47 10.82 5.97
CA ILE A 236 -1.81 11.86 6.95
C ILE A 236 -1.04 11.66 8.27
N GLU A 237 -0.83 10.42 8.70
CA GLU A 237 -0.02 10.09 9.89
C GLU A 237 1.43 10.60 9.81
N THR A 238 1.93 10.96 8.62
CA THR A 238 3.28 11.54 8.43
C THR A 238 3.33 13.05 8.54
N PHE A 239 2.19 13.73 8.62
CA PHE A 239 2.14 15.19 8.64
C PHE A 239 2.41 15.73 10.05
N PRO A 240 3.19 16.83 10.17
CA PRO A 240 3.41 17.47 11.46
C PRO A 240 2.15 18.18 11.96
N ASP A 241 2.10 18.46 13.26
CA ASP A 241 1.13 19.36 13.90
C ASP A 241 -0.35 18.98 13.71
N ILE A 242 -0.66 17.69 13.56
CA ILE A 242 -2.03 17.18 13.54
C ILE A 242 -2.42 16.64 14.91
N ASP A 243 -3.57 17.10 15.44
CA ASP A 243 -4.26 16.43 16.53
C ASP A 243 -4.94 15.16 16.01
N PHE A 244 -4.18 14.06 15.96
CA PHE A 244 -4.67 12.79 15.44
C PHE A 244 -5.83 12.22 16.26
N GLY A 245 -5.91 12.50 17.57
CA GLY A 245 -7.02 12.04 18.40
C GLY A 245 -8.34 12.67 17.99
N LYS A 246 -8.36 14.01 17.85
CA LYS A 246 -9.54 14.74 17.37
C LYS A 246 -9.90 14.38 15.93
N LEU A 247 -8.89 14.24 15.06
CA LEU A 247 -9.10 13.84 13.67
C LEU A 247 -9.73 12.45 13.58
N ALA A 248 -9.21 11.49 14.33
CA ALA A 248 -9.70 10.12 14.40
C ALA A 248 -11.14 10.05 14.89
N GLU A 249 -11.47 10.78 15.97
CA GLU A 249 -12.83 10.83 16.49
C GLU A 249 -13.81 11.40 15.47
N THR A 250 -13.42 12.51 14.82
CA THR A 250 -14.23 13.18 13.81
C THR A 250 -14.49 12.28 12.60
N ALA A 251 -13.42 11.68 12.05
CA ALA A 251 -13.52 10.82 10.88
C ALA A 251 -14.30 9.54 11.19
N TRP A 252 -14.05 8.91 12.35
CA TRP A 252 -14.78 7.72 12.77
C TRP A 252 -16.28 7.97 12.92
N LYS A 253 -16.67 9.03 13.65
CA LYS A 253 -18.09 9.37 13.84
C LYS A 253 -18.82 9.57 12.52
N LYS A 254 -18.16 10.16 11.53
CA LYS A 254 -18.73 10.45 10.22
C LYS A 254 -18.86 9.22 9.33
N HIS A 255 -17.85 8.35 9.31
CA HIS A 255 -17.75 7.28 8.31
C HIS A 255 -18.09 5.88 8.81
N ARG A 256 -18.25 5.67 10.13
CA ARG A 256 -18.55 4.34 10.73
C ARG A 256 -19.84 3.68 10.25
N PHE A 257 -20.71 4.41 9.56
CA PHE A 257 -21.97 3.93 9.01
C PHE A 257 -22.01 3.96 7.48
N SER A 258 -20.86 4.03 6.79
CA SER A 258 -20.86 3.90 5.33
C SER A 258 -21.50 2.57 4.90
N GLN A 259 -22.17 2.58 3.75
CA GLN A 259 -22.83 1.39 3.21
C GLN A 259 -21.83 0.34 2.70
N ARG A 260 -20.57 0.73 2.48
CA ARG A 260 -19.53 -0.11 1.90
C ARG A 260 -18.51 -0.49 2.97
N PRO A 261 -18.38 -1.79 3.33
CA PRO A 261 -17.45 -2.21 4.39
C PRO A 261 -15.99 -1.80 4.13
N TRP A 262 -15.53 -1.83 2.88
CA TRP A 262 -14.15 -1.44 2.53
C TRP A 262 -13.85 0.05 2.75
N GLU A 263 -14.88 0.90 2.82
CA GLU A 263 -14.72 2.33 3.16
C GLU A 263 -14.55 2.52 4.66
N ILE A 264 -15.21 1.72 5.50
CA ILE A 264 -15.16 1.83 6.97
C ILE A 264 -13.81 1.38 7.53
N LEU A 265 -13.27 0.27 7.02
CA LEU A 265 -12.08 -0.40 7.54
C LEU A 265 -10.85 0.53 7.74
N PRO A 266 -10.41 1.33 6.76
CA PRO A 266 -9.27 2.23 6.96
C PRO A 266 -9.52 3.28 8.04
N TYR A 267 -10.76 3.79 8.16
CA TYR A 267 -11.11 4.71 9.26
C TYR A 267 -11.11 4.01 10.61
N ALA A 268 -11.59 2.76 10.69
CA ALA A 268 -11.55 1.99 11.94
C ALA A 268 -10.11 1.74 12.40
N VAL A 269 -9.20 1.40 11.48
CA VAL A 269 -7.77 1.23 11.77
C VAL A 269 -7.15 2.54 12.24
N PHE A 270 -7.38 3.63 11.52
CA PHE A 270 -6.90 4.96 11.93
C PHE A 270 -7.46 5.37 13.30
N ALA A 271 -8.73 5.07 13.56
CA ALA A 271 -9.42 5.39 14.80
C ALA A 271 -8.79 4.69 16.01
N VAL A 272 -8.60 3.37 15.96
CA VAL A 272 -8.01 2.64 17.10
C VAL A 272 -6.56 3.04 17.34
N LYS A 273 -5.76 3.28 16.28
CA LYS A 273 -4.36 3.72 16.41
C LYS A 273 -4.21 5.07 17.10
N ASN A 274 -5.28 5.87 17.09
CA ASN A 274 -5.28 7.24 17.59
C ASN A 274 -6.26 7.46 18.75
N GLY A 275 -6.56 6.39 19.51
CA GLY A 275 -7.24 6.47 20.80
C GLY A 275 -8.77 6.37 20.79
N VAL A 276 -9.39 6.13 19.64
CA VAL A 276 -10.85 5.93 19.53
C VAL A 276 -11.18 4.45 19.71
N LYS A 277 -11.32 4.04 20.98
CA LYS A 277 -11.61 2.63 21.34
C LYS A 277 -12.91 2.08 20.74
N ASP A 278 -13.89 2.93 20.48
CA ASP A 278 -15.20 2.54 19.92
C ASP A 278 -15.11 1.91 18.52
N ALA A 279 -13.96 2.00 17.85
CA ALA A 279 -13.72 1.35 16.57
C ALA A 279 -13.28 -0.13 16.69
N PHE A 280 -12.82 -0.60 17.86
CA PHE A 280 -12.40 -1.99 18.05
C PHE A 280 -13.47 -3.03 17.71
N PRO A 281 -14.76 -2.88 18.11
CA PRO A 281 -15.80 -3.86 17.76
C PRO A 281 -15.92 -4.10 16.26
N TYR A 282 -15.71 -3.07 15.44
CA TYR A 282 -15.69 -3.22 13.98
C TYR A 282 -14.47 -4.04 13.54
N LEU A 283 -13.27 -3.75 14.05
CA LEU A 283 -12.07 -4.50 13.68
C LEU A 283 -12.13 -5.98 14.12
N PHE A 284 -12.68 -6.25 15.30
CA PHE A 284 -12.94 -7.62 15.75
C PHE A 284 -13.94 -8.33 14.85
N SER A 285 -15.05 -7.68 14.46
CA SER A 285 -16.05 -8.32 13.60
C SER A 285 -15.47 -8.65 12.22
N GLN A 286 -14.69 -7.74 11.63
CA GLN A 286 -13.98 -8.00 10.37
C GLN A 286 -12.99 -9.16 10.52
N SER A 287 -12.21 -9.19 11.59
CA SER A 287 -11.15 -10.19 11.76
C SER A 287 -11.67 -11.58 12.13
N LEU A 288 -12.71 -11.66 12.98
CA LEU A 288 -13.31 -12.93 13.42
C LEU A 288 -14.31 -13.51 12.40
N GLY A 289 -14.88 -12.67 11.53
CA GLY A 289 -15.78 -13.11 10.46
C GLY A 289 -15.08 -13.73 9.25
N GLN A 290 -13.74 -13.74 9.20
CA GLN A 290 -12.98 -14.27 8.07
C GLN A 290 -12.77 -15.79 8.15
N ALA A 291 -12.72 -16.41 6.96
CA ALA A 291 -12.16 -17.74 6.81
C ALA A 291 -10.65 -17.73 7.13
N PRO A 292 -10.12 -18.77 7.78
CA PRO A 292 -8.69 -18.87 8.08
C PRO A 292 -7.83 -18.66 6.83
N GLY A 293 -6.79 -17.82 6.92
CA GLY A 293 -5.81 -17.60 5.85
C GLY A 293 -6.09 -16.47 4.85
N ARG A 294 -7.21 -15.72 4.97
CA ARG A 294 -7.43 -14.51 4.17
C ARG A 294 -6.75 -13.30 4.80
N GLN A 295 -5.85 -12.66 4.04
CA GLN A 295 -5.29 -11.36 4.39
C GLN A 295 -6.24 -10.25 3.91
N TYR A 296 -6.57 -9.30 4.80
CA TYR A 296 -7.28 -8.10 4.39
C TYR A 296 -6.31 -7.12 3.75
N HIS A 297 -6.68 -6.61 2.57
CA HIS A 297 -6.14 -5.35 2.12
C HIS A 297 -6.86 -4.22 2.86
N VAL A 298 -6.13 -3.46 3.67
CA VAL A 298 -6.63 -2.23 4.26
C VAL A 298 -6.13 -1.08 3.37
N PRO A 299 -7.00 -0.35 2.67
CA PRO A 299 -6.58 0.79 1.86
C PRO A 299 -5.70 1.75 2.66
N GLY A 300 -4.57 2.16 2.08
CA GLY A 300 -3.58 3.02 2.72
C GLY A 300 -2.58 2.31 3.65
N TYR A 301 -2.86 1.09 4.12
CA TYR A 301 -1.97 0.35 5.02
C TYR A 301 -1.46 -0.94 4.37
N ALA A 302 -0.22 -0.90 3.87
CA ALA A 302 0.41 -2.05 3.24
C ALA A 302 0.79 -3.12 4.28
N GLY A 303 0.36 -4.37 4.06
CA GLY A 303 0.82 -5.54 4.82
C GLY A 303 0.31 -5.63 6.26
N ILE A 304 -0.67 -4.83 6.66
CA ILE A 304 -1.19 -4.88 8.02
C ILE A 304 -2.02 -6.14 8.26
N SER A 305 -1.71 -6.86 9.33
CA SER A 305 -2.53 -7.96 9.85
C SER A 305 -3.44 -7.40 10.93
N LEU A 306 -4.77 -7.42 10.71
CA LEU A 306 -5.72 -6.92 11.71
C LEU A 306 -5.60 -7.64 13.06
N PRO A 307 -5.49 -8.98 13.14
CA PRO A 307 -5.26 -9.66 14.41
C PRO A 307 -4.01 -9.16 15.14
N TYR A 308 -2.91 -8.98 14.40
CA TYR A 308 -1.65 -8.48 14.96
C TYR A 308 -1.80 -7.05 15.48
N LEU A 309 -2.37 -6.15 14.68
CA LEU A 309 -2.63 -4.76 15.08
C LEU A 309 -3.48 -4.69 16.36
N ILE A 310 -4.56 -5.45 16.42
CA ILE A 310 -5.47 -5.45 17.58
C ILE A 310 -4.73 -5.92 18.83
N ASN A 311 -3.97 -7.01 18.72
CA ASN A 311 -3.17 -7.56 19.81
C ASN A 311 -2.10 -6.56 20.27
N GLU A 312 -1.37 -5.96 19.34
CA GLU A 312 -0.35 -4.96 19.64
C GLU A 312 -0.92 -3.76 20.39
N LEU A 313 -2.03 -3.19 19.89
CA LEU A 313 -2.68 -2.03 20.49
C LEU A 313 -3.28 -2.33 21.87
N LEU A 314 -3.68 -3.57 22.15
CA LEU A 314 -4.23 -3.99 23.44
C LEU A 314 -3.18 -4.61 24.38
N ASP A 315 -1.92 -4.65 23.95
CA ASP A 315 -0.80 -5.30 24.63
C ASP A 315 -1.09 -6.77 25.01
N ARG A 316 -1.57 -7.52 24.02
CA ARG A 316 -1.95 -8.93 24.12
C ARG A 316 -1.10 -9.77 23.18
N ASP A 317 -0.66 -10.92 23.66
CA ASP A 317 -0.02 -11.96 22.85
C ASP A 317 -0.83 -13.26 22.96
N THR A 318 -2.07 -13.20 22.48
CA THR A 318 -3.06 -14.28 22.57
C THR A 318 -3.82 -14.43 21.27
N GLU A 319 -4.50 -15.57 21.10
CA GLU A 319 -5.43 -15.77 20.00
C GLU A 319 -6.49 -14.67 19.94
N LEU A 320 -6.89 -14.25 18.74
CA LEU A 320 -7.76 -13.08 18.58
C LEU A 320 -9.11 -13.24 19.31
N LYS A 321 -9.64 -14.47 19.39
CA LYS A 321 -10.88 -14.77 20.14
C LYS A 321 -10.72 -14.50 21.64
N GLU A 322 -9.56 -14.82 22.20
CA GLU A 322 -9.24 -14.55 23.62
C GLU A 322 -9.04 -13.06 23.86
N THR A 323 -8.35 -12.38 22.95
CA THR A 323 -8.21 -10.92 22.96
C THR A 323 -9.57 -10.23 22.89
N PHE A 324 -10.50 -10.73 22.08
CA PHE A 324 -11.87 -10.20 22.01
C PHE A 324 -12.65 -10.41 23.31
N ALA A 325 -12.58 -11.59 23.90
CA ALA A 325 -13.22 -11.88 25.19
C ALA A 325 -12.65 -11.00 26.32
N TRP A 326 -11.33 -10.78 26.31
CA TRP A 326 -10.66 -9.87 27.24
C TRP A 326 -11.10 -8.42 27.02
N TYR A 327 -11.16 -7.96 25.76
CA TYR A 327 -11.60 -6.62 25.42
C TYR A 327 -13.02 -6.36 25.95
N ASN A 328 -13.97 -7.27 25.71
CA ASN A 328 -15.35 -7.11 26.18
C ASN A 328 -15.47 -6.99 27.71
N LYS A 329 -14.59 -7.64 28.47
CA LYS A 329 -14.54 -7.54 29.94
C LYS A 329 -13.92 -6.22 30.43
N ASN A 330 -13.07 -5.59 29.63
CA ASN A 330 -12.21 -4.49 30.05
C ASN A 330 -12.45 -3.16 29.32
N ALA A 331 -13.27 -3.13 28.25
CA ALA A 331 -13.43 -1.97 27.37
C ALA A 331 -13.78 -0.66 28.10
N GLY A 332 -14.57 -0.75 29.16
CA GLY A 332 -14.93 0.40 30.01
C GLY A 332 -13.73 1.04 30.72
N ARG A 333 -12.66 0.28 30.96
CA ARG A 333 -11.44 0.68 31.68
C ARG A 333 -10.26 0.94 30.75
N LEU A 334 -10.42 0.77 29.44
CA LEU A 334 -9.34 1.06 28.49
C LEU A 334 -9.21 2.56 28.27
N VAL A 335 -7.97 3.03 28.40
CA VAL A 335 -7.54 4.40 28.07
C VAL A 335 -6.34 4.32 27.13
N PHE A 336 -6.25 5.25 26.18
CA PHE A 336 -5.15 5.28 25.23
C PHE A 336 -3.94 6.00 25.82
N ASP A 337 -2.84 5.29 25.99
CA ASP A 337 -1.55 5.83 26.38
C ASP A 337 -0.83 6.37 25.14
N ARG A 338 -0.78 7.70 25.00
CA ARG A 338 -0.14 8.38 23.87
C ARG A 338 1.38 8.22 23.83
N GLN A 339 2.02 7.90 24.96
CA GLN A 339 3.47 7.67 24.99
C GLN A 339 3.80 6.27 24.47
N LYS A 340 2.98 5.28 24.83
CA LYS A 340 3.15 3.89 24.39
C LYS A 340 2.47 3.59 23.06
N MET A 341 1.58 4.47 22.59
CA MET A 341 0.71 4.28 21.42
C MET A 341 -0.13 3.00 21.53
N LYS A 342 -0.62 2.70 22.73
CA LYS A 342 -1.39 1.48 23.07
C LYS A 342 -2.49 1.79 24.08
N TYR A 343 -3.48 0.92 24.18
CA TYR A 343 -4.50 0.98 25.23
C TYR A 343 -4.03 0.25 26.48
N VAL A 344 -4.14 0.93 27.61
CA VAL A 344 -3.83 0.38 28.93
C VAL A 344 -5.08 0.41 29.80
N LEU A 345 -5.12 -0.46 30.82
CA LEU A 345 -6.17 -0.36 31.83
C LEU A 345 -5.93 0.88 32.68
N SER A 346 -6.94 1.74 32.79
CA SER A 346 -6.93 2.82 33.77
C SER A 346 -6.77 2.21 35.15
N GLY A 347 -5.68 2.56 35.84
CA GLY A 347 -5.47 2.16 37.22
C GLY A 347 -6.66 2.61 38.07
N ALA A 348 -7.08 1.78 39.03
CA ALA A 348 -7.96 2.25 40.09
C ALA A 348 -7.15 3.28 40.92
N GLY A 349 -7.13 4.56 40.52
CA GLY A 349 -6.46 5.62 41.28
C GLY A 349 -5.72 6.72 40.52
N THR A 350 -5.81 6.85 39.19
CA THR A 350 -5.23 8.00 38.49
C THR A 350 -6.29 8.89 37.87
N THR A 351 -6.62 9.97 38.59
CA THR A 351 -7.31 11.15 38.08
C THR A 351 -6.58 11.69 36.85
N PRO A 352 -7.27 12.08 35.77
CA PRO A 352 -6.61 12.71 34.63
C PRO A 352 -5.94 14.01 35.10
N ALA A 353 -4.63 14.11 34.89
CA ALA A 353 -3.91 15.35 35.12
C ALA A 353 -4.36 16.40 34.09
N GLY A 354 -5.17 17.34 34.59
CA GLY A 354 -5.45 18.69 34.11
C GLY A 354 -5.15 19.05 32.65
N GLU A 355 -6.23 19.38 31.94
CA GLU A 355 -6.22 20.47 30.97
C GLU A 355 -5.71 21.75 31.66
N LYS A 356 -4.65 22.33 31.11
CA LYS A 356 -4.39 23.77 31.07
C LYS A 356 -3.90 24.14 29.69
#